data_AF-K3VZT1-F1
#
_entry.id   AF-K3VZT1-F1
#
_cell.length_a   1.000
_cell.length_b   1.000
_cell.length_c   1.000
_cell.angle_alpha   90.00
_cell.angle_beta   90.00
_cell.angle_gamma   90.00
#
_symmetry.space_group_name_H-M   'P 1'
#
loop_
_entity.id
_entity.type
_entity.pdbx_description
1 polymer ?
#
loop_
_entity_poly.entity_id
_entity_poly.type
_entity_poly.pdbx_seq_one_letter_code
_entity_poly.pdbx_strand_id
1 'polypeptide(L)'
;MAVTIPRALRTSKEDVAISNFYNSTVDNLPNEDPTRHLHQQLPSLYFQSQQGSVLRLAVEAISYASAVNIIPQAVQLSGKSYTKALSALRAAIQDPNLPFSDETLYAVLLLCGYETKMGEPSLRSAWGSHVDGAAALIKARGTSSSESRLFRDMFSFVRKSVVLGQMQTLQPVDETFSKLTLSSYEDPEDRLVSLVARVPQLQYSCYQLDASKDVSTTETERLISDATELDSELSIWASRLSTQWSYSTAIAISLVSGICTEYRGSLFNPFYSVLSLACQLQEKIHRTWVKEIESRE
;
A
#
# COMPACT_ATOMS: atom_id res chain seq x y z
N MET A 1 -0.87 -51.08 -9.95
CA MET A 1 -0.86 -50.28 -11.20
C MET A 1 -0.92 -48.81 -10.82
N ALA A 2 0.11 -48.02 -11.15
CA ALA A 2 0.11 -46.58 -10.88
C ALA A 2 -0.78 -45.88 -11.93
N VAL A 3 -1.89 -45.28 -11.49
CA VAL A 3 -2.77 -44.48 -12.35
C VAL A 3 -1.97 -43.27 -12.81
N THR A 4 -1.65 -43.23 -14.10
CA THR A 4 -0.88 -42.12 -14.69
C THR A 4 -1.87 -41.09 -15.20
N ILE A 5 -1.97 -39.95 -14.50
CA ILE A 5 -2.85 -38.85 -14.91
C ILE A 5 -2.38 -38.32 -16.28
N PRO A 6 -3.25 -38.29 -17.31
CA PRO A 6 -2.93 -37.75 -18.63
C PRO A 6 -2.32 -36.34 -18.53
N ARG A 7 -1.30 -36.05 -19.35
CA ARG A 7 -0.55 -34.78 -19.32
C ARG A 7 -1.44 -33.54 -19.54
N ALA A 8 -2.58 -33.71 -20.22
CA ALA A 8 -3.61 -32.68 -20.43
C ALA A 8 -4.47 -32.38 -19.19
N LEU A 9 -4.45 -33.24 -18.17
CA LEU A 9 -5.15 -33.07 -16.89
C LEU A 9 -4.22 -32.61 -15.77
N ARG A 10 -2.93 -32.32 -16.07
CA ARG A 10 -2.02 -31.73 -15.11
C ARG A 10 -2.22 -30.22 -15.10
N THR A 11 -2.64 -29.70 -13.97
CA THR A 11 -2.69 -28.26 -13.68
C THR A 11 -1.35 -27.63 -14.05
N SER A 12 -1.38 -26.53 -14.82
CA SER A 12 -0.15 -25.87 -15.23
C SER A 12 0.55 -25.26 -14.01
N LYS A 13 1.87 -25.02 -14.10
CA LYS A 13 2.60 -24.31 -13.03
C LYS A 13 2.01 -22.91 -12.79
N GLU A 14 1.50 -22.28 -13.85
CA GLU A 14 0.83 -20.98 -13.81
C GLU A 14 -0.45 -21.06 -12.97
N ASP A 15 -1.34 -22.01 -13.28
CA ASP A 15 -2.60 -22.19 -12.53
C ASP A 15 -2.36 -22.52 -11.06
N VAL A 16 -1.35 -23.36 -10.75
CA VAL A 16 -0.96 -23.66 -9.36
C VAL A 16 -0.49 -22.39 -8.65
N ALA A 17 0.37 -21.59 -9.30
CA ALA A 17 0.89 -20.37 -8.71
C ALA A 17 -0.20 -19.34 -8.44
N ILE A 18 -1.09 -19.14 -9.42
CA ILE A 18 -2.19 -18.18 -9.35
C ILE A 18 -3.20 -18.59 -8.26
N SER A 19 -3.58 -19.87 -8.22
CA SER A 19 -4.45 -20.40 -7.17
C SER A 19 -3.83 -20.23 -5.78
N ASN A 20 -2.53 -20.52 -5.65
CA ASN A 20 -1.81 -20.30 -4.40
C ASN A 20 -1.80 -18.82 -3.98
N PHE A 21 -1.56 -17.90 -4.92
CA PHE A 21 -1.59 -16.47 -4.63
C PHE A 21 -2.95 -16.05 -4.10
N TYR A 22 -4.04 -16.42 -4.78
CA TYR A 22 -5.38 -16.10 -4.33
C TYR A 22 -5.68 -16.61 -2.92
N ASN A 23 -5.40 -17.89 -2.64
CA ASN A 23 -5.67 -18.46 -1.33
C ASN A 23 -4.76 -17.83 -0.25
N SER A 24 -3.48 -17.60 -0.54
CA SER A 24 -2.53 -17.02 0.43
C SER A 24 -2.72 -15.52 0.67
N THR A 25 -3.36 -14.80 -0.24
CA THR A 25 -3.55 -13.34 -0.12
C THR A 25 -4.98 -12.99 0.30
N VAL A 26 -6.01 -13.60 -0.30
CA VAL A 26 -7.41 -13.25 -0.02
C VAL A 26 -7.93 -13.89 1.27
N ASP A 27 -7.51 -15.12 1.59
CA ASP A 27 -8.03 -15.83 2.78
C ASP A 27 -7.39 -15.34 4.09
N ASN A 28 -6.22 -14.71 3.99
CA ASN A 28 -5.52 -14.13 5.14
C ASN A 28 -5.97 -12.70 5.46
N LEU A 29 -6.80 -12.08 4.61
CA LEU A 29 -7.31 -10.73 4.84
C LEU A 29 -8.69 -10.79 5.52
N PRO A 30 -8.97 -9.93 6.52
CA PRO A 30 -10.29 -9.78 7.09
C PRO A 30 -11.35 -9.50 6.02
N ASN A 31 -12.58 -9.97 6.23
CA ASN A 31 -13.69 -9.76 5.28
C ASN A 31 -13.94 -8.27 4.96
N GLU A 32 -13.67 -7.40 5.94
CA GLU A 32 -13.89 -5.95 5.87
C GLU A 32 -12.69 -5.19 5.27
N ASP A 33 -11.57 -5.86 4.97
CA ASP A 33 -10.38 -5.20 4.44
C ASP A 33 -10.62 -4.71 2.99
N PRO A 34 -10.48 -3.41 2.69
CA PRO A 34 -10.68 -2.89 1.33
C PRO A 34 -9.73 -3.52 0.29
N THR A 35 -8.52 -3.89 0.71
CA THR A 35 -7.54 -4.59 -0.14
C THR A 35 -8.05 -5.98 -0.51
N ARG A 36 -8.81 -6.63 0.37
CA ARG A 36 -9.46 -7.91 0.05
C ARG A 36 -10.45 -7.74 -1.08
N HIS A 37 -11.25 -6.66 -1.07
CA HIS A 37 -12.20 -6.41 -2.15
C HIS A 37 -11.48 -6.20 -3.49
N LEU A 38 -10.38 -5.44 -3.49
CA LEU A 38 -9.52 -5.26 -4.66
C LEU A 38 -9.02 -6.62 -5.19
N HIS A 39 -8.46 -7.47 -4.33
CA HIS A 39 -7.94 -8.79 -4.72
C HIS A 39 -9.03 -9.80 -5.13
N GLN A 40 -10.27 -9.65 -4.63
CA GLN A 40 -11.40 -10.49 -5.07
C GLN A 40 -11.80 -10.25 -6.53
N GLN A 41 -11.53 -9.07 -7.09
CA GLN A 41 -11.83 -8.77 -8.50
C GLN A 41 -10.80 -9.40 -9.45
N LEU A 42 -9.60 -9.71 -8.95
CA LEU A 42 -8.46 -10.09 -9.76
C LEU A 42 -8.65 -11.38 -10.58
N PRO A 43 -9.32 -12.46 -10.09
CA PRO A 43 -9.60 -13.63 -10.94
C PRO A 43 -10.43 -13.30 -12.18
N SER A 44 -11.46 -12.46 -12.03
CA SER A 44 -12.32 -12.04 -13.14
C SER A 44 -11.56 -11.16 -14.13
N LEU A 45 -10.78 -10.20 -13.63
CA LEU A 45 -9.94 -9.34 -14.46
C LEU A 45 -8.89 -10.16 -15.21
N TYR A 46 -8.20 -11.08 -14.53
CA TYR A 46 -7.21 -11.98 -15.14
C TYR A 46 -7.80 -12.80 -16.30
N PHE A 47 -9.02 -13.33 -16.12
CA PHE A 47 -9.70 -14.11 -17.14
C PHE A 47 -10.13 -13.26 -18.35
N GLN A 48 -10.51 -12.00 -18.12
CA GLN A 48 -10.94 -11.08 -19.17
C GLN A 48 -9.76 -10.44 -19.91
N SER A 49 -8.61 -10.30 -19.27
CA SER A 49 -7.42 -9.68 -19.86
C SER A 49 -6.78 -10.56 -20.94
N GLN A 50 -6.29 -9.89 -21.99
CA GLN A 50 -5.61 -10.54 -23.11
C GLN A 50 -4.35 -11.27 -22.63
N GLN A 51 -4.01 -12.39 -23.29
CA GLN A 51 -2.75 -13.08 -23.03
C GLN A 51 -1.55 -12.18 -23.34
N GLY A 52 -0.58 -12.14 -22.42
CA GLY A 52 0.60 -11.27 -22.53
C GLY A 52 0.33 -9.79 -22.22
N SER A 53 -0.88 -9.45 -21.78
CA SER A 53 -1.19 -8.12 -21.25
C SER A 53 -0.40 -7.81 -19.98
N VAL A 54 -0.33 -6.52 -19.63
CA VAL A 54 0.43 -6.04 -18.48
C VAL A 54 -0.12 -6.63 -17.18
N LEU A 55 -1.44 -6.73 -17.02
CA LEU A 55 -2.05 -7.32 -15.82
C LEU A 55 -1.75 -8.81 -15.73
N ARG A 56 -1.92 -9.56 -16.82
CA ARG A 56 -1.68 -11.00 -16.84
C ARG A 56 -0.24 -11.33 -16.42
N LEU A 57 0.73 -10.63 -17.01
CA LEU A 57 2.15 -10.80 -16.68
C LEU A 57 2.48 -10.38 -15.24
N ALA A 58 1.85 -9.32 -14.72
CA ALA A 58 2.02 -8.90 -13.32
C ALA A 58 1.43 -9.91 -12.33
N VAL A 59 0.25 -10.48 -12.64
CA VAL A 59 -0.37 -11.56 -11.86
C VAL A 59 0.53 -12.80 -11.87
N GLU A 60 1.04 -13.21 -13.03
CA GLU A 60 1.98 -14.34 -13.12
C GLU A 60 3.22 -14.10 -12.25
N ALA A 61 3.80 -12.89 -12.31
CA ALA A 61 4.98 -12.53 -11.54
C ALA A 61 4.77 -12.67 -10.02
N ILE A 62 3.76 -12.00 -9.46
CA ILE A 62 3.47 -12.05 -8.03
C ILE A 62 3.01 -13.45 -7.59
N SER A 63 2.31 -14.17 -8.48
CA SER A 63 1.84 -15.52 -8.20
C SER A 63 2.99 -16.52 -8.08
N TYR A 64 3.95 -16.50 -9.01
CA TYR A 64 5.14 -17.33 -8.88
C TYR A 64 6.00 -16.94 -7.68
N ALA A 65 6.10 -15.64 -7.36
CA ALA A 65 6.78 -15.19 -6.14
C ALA A 65 6.09 -15.72 -4.86
N SER A 66 4.78 -15.96 -4.89
CA SER A 66 4.03 -16.60 -3.78
C SER A 66 4.22 -18.10 -3.67
N ALA A 67 4.61 -18.75 -4.75
CA ALA A 67 4.69 -20.19 -4.85
C ALA A 67 6.14 -20.73 -4.76
N VAL A 68 7.09 -19.96 -4.21
CA VAL A 68 8.51 -20.35 -4.12
C VAL A 68 8.75 -21.66 -3.38
N ASN A 69 7.91 -21.98 -2.39
CA ASN A 69 7.97 -23.22 -1.62
C ASN A 69 7.22 -24.39 -2.27
N ILE A 70 6.47 -24.13 -3.35
CA ILE A 70 5.55 -25.10 -3.98
C ILE A 70 6.04 -25.49 -5.37
N ILE A 71 6.58 -24.52 -6.13
CA ILE A 71 6.95 -24.70 -7.54
C ILE A 71 8.47 -24.66 -7.67
N PRO A 72 9.10 -25.75 -8.13
CA PRO A 72 10.50 -25.71 -8.55
C PRO A 72 10.67 -24.68 -9.67
N GLN A 73 11.64 -23.79 -9.48
CA GLN A 73 11.96 -22.63 -10.35
C GLN A 73 11.00 -21.44 -10.23
N ALA A 74 10.14 -21.35 -9.21
CA ALA A 74 9.20 -20.23 -9.09
C ALA A 74 9.91 -18.87 -9.14
N VAL A 75 11.07 -18.71 -8.46
CA VAL A 75 11.89 -17.48 -8.51
C VAL A 75 12.31 -17.10 -9.93
N GLN A 76 12.72 -18.08 -10.75
CA GLN A 76 13.11 -17.82 -12.13
C GLN A 76 11.90 -17.45 -13.00
N LEU A 77 10.77 -18.12 -12.80
CA LEU A 77 9.52 -17.86 -13.52
C LEU A 77 8.93 -16.50 -13.13
N SER A 78 9.01 -16.14 -11.85
CA SER A 78 8.54 -14.87 -11.30
C SER A 78 9.36 -13.72 -11.88
N GLY A 79 10.70 -13.82 -11.88
CA GLY A 79 11.58 -12.81 -12.48
C GLY A 79 11.40 -12.66 -13.99
N LYS A 80 11.17 -13.76 -14.72
CA LYS A 80 10.84 -13.71 -16.16
C LYS A 80 9.52 -12.97 -16.41
N SER A 81 8.49 -13.29 -15.64
CA SER A 81 7.15 -12.68 -15.78
C SER A 81 7.19 -11.20 -15.41
N TYR A 82 7.89 -10.84 -14.33
CA TYR A 82 8.12 -9.46 -13.90
C TYR A 82 8.84 -8.63 -14.98
N THR A 83 9.91 -9.16 -15.58
CA THR A 83 10.64 -8.46 -16.65
C THR A 83 9.76 -8.22 -17.88
N LYS A 84 8.94 -9.21 -18.24
CA LYS A 84 7.95 -9.05 -19.32
C LYS A 84 6.88 -8.03 -18.96
N ALA A 85 6.38 -8.07 -17.73
CA ALA A 85 5.37 -7.12 -17.23
C ALA A 85 5.89 -5.68 -17.27
N LEU A 86 7.15 -5.43 -16.87
CA LEU A 86 7.76 -4.10 -17.00
C LEU A 86 7.86 -3.64 -18.46
N SER A 87 8.17 -4.56 -19.38
CA SER A 87 8.22 -4.23 -20.81
C SER A 87 6.84 -3.90 -21.37
N ALA A 88 5.82 -4.69 -21.00
CA ALA A 88 4.42 -4.45 -21.36
C ALA A 88 3.89 -3.14 -20.73
N LEU A 89 4.24 -2.86 -19.48
CA LEU A 89 3.87 -1.63 -18.78
C LEU A 89 4.45 -0.39 -19.48
N ARG A 90 5.73 -0.43 -19.87
CA ARG A 90 6.34 0.67 -20.63
C ARG A 90 5.62 0.92 -21.95
N ALA A 91 5.24 -0.15 -22.66
CA ALA A 91 4.46 -0.01 -23.89
C ALA A 91 3.05 0.56 -23.63
N ALA A 92 2.37 0.09 -22.59
CA ALA A 92 1.05 0.58 -22.20
C ALA A 92 1.06 2.06 -21.80
N ILE A 93 2.10 2.52 -21.09
CA ILE A 93 2.23 3.93 -20.69
C ILE A 93 2.53 4.85 -21.88
N GLN A 94 3.16 4.34 -22.94
CA GLN A 94 3.45 5.10 -24.16
C GLN A 94 2.25 5.23 -25.10
N ASP A 95 1.25 4.35 -24.98
CA ASP A 95 -0.01 4.46 -25.71
C ASP A 95 -0.84 5.61 -25.10
N PRO A 96 -1.38 6.56 -25.87
CA PRO A 96 -2.19 7.64 -25.30
C PRO A 96 -3.52 7.19 -24.69
N ASN A 97 -4.00 5.97 -24.95
CA ASN A 97 -5.30 5.47 -24.50
C ASN A 97 -5.23 4.41 -23.37
N LEU A 98 -4.12 3.67 -23.25
CA LEU A 98 -3.97 2.60 -22.26
C LEU A 98 -3.53 3.00 -20.83
N PRO A 99 -2.77 4.10 -20.56
CA PRO A 99 -2.26 4.40 -19.22
C PRO A 99 -3.39 4.71 -18.24
N PHE A 100 -4.55 5.07 -18.75
CA PHE A 100 -5.73 5.39 -17.97
C PHE A 100 -6.60 4.16 -17.64
N SER A 101 -6.25 2.97 -18.13
CA SER A 101 -7.02 1.74 -17.87
C SER A 101 -6.86 1.25 -16.42
N ASP A 102 -7.96 0.73 -15.85
CA ASP A 102 -7.94 0.03 -14.55
C ASP A 102 -6.93 -1.13 -14.57
N GLU A 103 -6.75 -1.77 -15.73
CA GLU A 103 -5.80 -2.87 -15.93
C GLU A 103 -4.34 -2.43 -15.71
N THR A 104 -3.95 -1.30 -16.29
CA THR A 104 -2.58 -0.77 -16.17
C THR A 104 -2.29 -0.32 -14.75
N LEU A 105 -3.24 0.40 -14.12
CA LEU A 105 -3.10 0.81 -12.73
C LEU A 105 -2.97 -0.40 -11.80
N TYR A 106 -3.82 -1.42 -11.98
CA TYR A 106 -3.75 -2.59 -11.09
C TYR A 106 -2.47 -3.40 -11.31
N ALA A 107 -2.00 -3.51 -12.56
CA ALA A 107 -0.73 -4.14 -12.84
C ALA A 107 0.45 -3.45 -12.12
N VAL A 108 0.47 -2.11 -12.07
CA VAL A 108 1.49 -1.37 -11.29
C VAL A 108 1.45 -1.76 -9.82
N LEU A 109 0.27 -1.85 -9.20
CA LEU A 109 0.14 -2.26 -7.80
C LEU A 109 0.61 -3.70 -7.54
N LEU A 110 0.33 -4.63 -8.47
CA LEU A 110 0.81 -6.01 -8.36
C LEU A 110 2.34 -6.09 -8.52
N LEU A 111 2.94 -5.24 -9.35
CA LEU A 111 4.39 -5.14 -9.46
C LEU A 111 5.01 -4.58 -8.18
N CYS A 112 4.39 -3.57 -7.52
CA CYS A 112 4.81 -3.16 -6.17
C CYS A 112 4.80 -4.35 -5.21
N GLY A 113 3.71 -5.14 -5.21
CA GLY A 113 3.56 -6.29 -4.34
C GLY A 113 4.60 -7.39 -4.61
N TYR A 114 4.95 -7.62 -5.88
CA TYR A 114 6.02 -8.52 -6.26
C TYR A 114 7.37 -8.10 -5.66
N GLU A 115 7.71 -6.82 -5.76
CA GLU A 115 8.99 -6.28 -5.28
C GLU A 115 9.12 -6.36 -3.76
N THR A 116 8.05 -5.98 -3.06
CA THR A 116 7.96 -6.14 -1.60
C THR A 116 8.18 -7.60 -1.21
N LYS A 117 7.53 -8.52 -1.93
CA LYS A 117 7.59 -9.94 -1.61
C LYS A 117 8.96 -10.57 -1.87
N MET A 118 9.65 -10.15 -2.93
CA MET A 118 10.98 -10.65 -3.23
C MET A 118 12.04 -10.08 -2.28
N GLY A 119 11.76 -8.94 -1.61
CA GLY A 119 12.58 -8.40 -0.53
C GLY A 119 14.00 -8.02 -0.94
N GLU A 120 14.30 -8.01 -2.24
CA GLU A 120 15.64 -7.73 -2.75
C GLU A 120 15.96 -6.25 -2.53
N PRO A 121 17.13 -5.89 -1.97
CA PRO A 121 17.48 -4.50 -1.66
C PRO A 121 17.34 -3.54 -2.85
N SER A 122 17.64 -4.00 -4.07
CA SER A 122 17.46 -3.27 -5.33
C SER A 122 15.99 -3.03 -5.70
N LEU A 123 15.07 -3.90 -5.26
CA LEU A 123 13.63 -3.80 -5.51
C LEU A 123 12.92 -2.98 -4.43
N ARG A 124 13.51 -2.80 -3.23
CA ARG A 124 12.94 -1.92 -2.20
C ARG A 124 12.90 -0.46 -2.62
N SER A 125 13.91 0.02 -3.37
CA SER A 125 13.84 1.35 -3.99
C SER A 125 12.79 1.43 -5.10
N ALA A 126 12.49 0.31 -5.75
CA ALA A 126 11.52 0.24 -6.82
C ALA A 126 10.07 0.39 -6.32
N TRP A 127 9.78 -0.10 -5.09
CA TRP A 127 8.47 0.10 -4.46
C TRP A 127 8.06 1.59 -4.42
N GLY A 128 8.97 2.47 -3.98
CA GLY A 128 8.73 3.92 -3.96
C GLY A 128 8.43 4.45 -5.36
N SER A 129 9.22 4.05 -6.36
CA SER A 129 9.01 4.47 -7.75
C SER A 129 7.72 3.96 -8.37
N HIS A 130 7.23 2.78 -7.97
CA HIS A 130 5.97 2.24 -8.47
C HIS A 130 4.76 2.89 -7.79
N VAL A 131 4.85 3.25 -6.50
CA VAL A 131 3.84 4.09 -5.83
C VAL A 131 3.80 5.47 -6.49
N ASP A 132 4.94 6.09 -6.77
CA ASP A 132 5.03 7.37 -7.48
C ASP A 132 4.44 7.25 -8.90
N GLY A 133 4.74 6.15 -9.60
CA GLY A 133 4.16 5.83 -10.91
C GLY A 133 2.64 5.69 -10.87
N ALA A 134 2.10 4.95 -9.90
CA ALA A 134 0.66 4.80 -9.70
C ALA A 134 0.01 6.15 -9.37
N ALA A 135 0.65 6.96 -8.53
CA ALA A 135 0.19 8.30 -8.20
C ALA A 135 0.16 9.20 -9.44
N ALA A 136 1.19 9.15 -10.29
CA ALA A 136 1.24 9.89 -11.54
C ALA A 136 0.12 9.46 -12.52
N LEU A 137 -0.15 8.15 -12.64
CA LEU A 137 -1.25 7.63 -13.46
C LEU A 137 -2.62 8.12 -12.97
N ILE A 138 -2.85 8.11 -11.66
CA ILE A 138 -4.08 8.65 -11.05
C ILE A 138 -4.23 10.14 -11.35
N LYS A 139 -3.17 10.94 -11.17
CA LYS A 139 -3.21 12.38 -11.48
C LYS A 139 -3.50 12.63 -12.96
N ALA A 140 -2.86 11.86 -13.84
CA ALA A 140 -3.03 12.00 -15.29
C ALA A 140 -4.45 11.60 -15.74
N ARG A 141 -5.03 10.56 -15.13
CA ARG A 141 -6.43 10.14 -15.38
C ARG A 141 -7.44 11.15 -14.87
N GLY A 142 -7.12 11.80 -13.74
CA GLY A 142 -8.05 12.65 -13.00
C GLY A 142 -9.03 11.84 -12.15
N THR A 143 -9.82 12.54 -11.35
CA THR A 143 -10.82 11.97 -10.44
C THR A 143 -12.23 12.40 -10.87
N SER A 144 -12.82 11.66 -11.82
CA SER A 144 -14.17 11.97 -12.32
C SER A 144 -15.27 11.44 -11.39
N SER A 145 -16.52 11.90 -11.53
CA SER A 145 -17.65 11.36 -10.76
C SER A 145 -18.10 9.97 -11.22
N SER A 146 -17.62 9.49 -12.38
CA SER A 146 -18.02 8.22 -13.02
C SER A 146 -17.02 7.07 -12.80
N GLU A 147 -16.13 7.17 -11.82
CA GLU A 147 -15.11 6.13 -11.61
C GLU A 147 -15.71 4.79 -11.14
N SER A 148 -15.15 3.72 -11.71
CA SER A 148 -15.46 2.33 -11.34
C SER A 148 -15.16 2.08 -9.86
N ARG A 149 -15.84 1.10 -9.26
CA ARG A 149 -15.54 0.69 -7.88
C ARG A 149 -14.08 0.22 -7.75
N LEU A 150 -13.61 -0.54 -8.73
CA LEU A 150 -12.22 -1.01 -8.81
C LEU A 150 -11.21 0.14 -8.77
N PHE A 151 -11.45 1.21 -9.54
CA PHE A 151 -10.61 2.40 -9.49
C PHE A 151 -10.61 3.06 -8.11
N ARG A 152 -11.76 3.14 -7.43
CA ARG A 152 -11.86 3.73 -6.08
C ARG A 152 -11.05 2.93 -5.06
N ASP A 153 -11.07 1.61 -5.15
CA ASP A 153 -10.27 0.74 -4.27
C ASP A 153 -8.76 0.92 -4.53
N MET A 154 -8.35 0.96 -5.81
CA MET A 154 -6.97 1.24 -6.19
C MET A 154 -6.53 2.64 -5.75
N PHE A 155 -7.40 3.65 -5.91
CA PHE A 155 -7.14 5.01 -5.47
C PHE A 155 -6.93 5.05 -3.96
N SER A 156 -7.79 4.39 -3.17
CA SER A 156 -7.64 4.31 -1.71
C SER A 156 -6.30 3.67 -1.32
N PHE A 157 -5.92 2.58 -1.98
CA PHE A 157 -4.62 1.93 -1.76
C PHE A 157 -3.43 2.86 -2.08
N VAL A 158 -3.45 3.53 -3.23
CA VAL A 158 -2.38 4.46 -3.64
C VAL A 158 -2.33 5.67 -2.70
N ARG A 159 -3.48 6.24 -2.34
CA ARG A 159 -3.59 7.37 -1.41
C ARG A 159 -2.92 7.06 -0.07
N LYS A 160 -3.24 5.92 0.53
CA LYS A 160 -2.58 5.43 1.77
C LYS A 160 -1.06 5.37 1.61
N SER A 161 -0.61 4.76 0.52
CA SER A 161 0.82 4.57 0.23
C SER A 161 1.55 5.91 0.04
N VAL A 162 0.94 6.86 -0.68
CA VAL A 162 1.47 8.21 -0.87
C VAL A 162 1.59 8.92 0.47
N VAL A 163 0.50 8.97 1.27
CA VAL A 163 0.51 9.67 2.57
C VAL A 163 1.61 9.10 3.47
N LEU A 164 1.73 7.78 3.57
CA LEU A 164 2.79 7.12 4.33
C LEU A 164 4.19 7.47 3.84
N GLY A 165 4.43 7.41 2.52
CA GLY A 165 5.73 7.74 1.94
C GLY A 165 6.12 9.19 2.23
N GLN A 166 5.18 10.13 2.05
CA GLN A 166 5.37 11.56 2.30
C GLN A 166 5.66 11.88 3.78
N MET A 167 5.03 11.14 4.72
CA MET A 167 5.37 11.23 6.15
C MET A 167 6.80 10.75 6.47
N GLN A 168 7.37 9.85 5.67
CA GLN A 168 8.72 9.35 5.84
C GLN A 168 9.75 10.31 5.25
N THR A 169 9.43 10.94 4.12
CA THR A 169 10.32 11.88 3.41
C THR A 169 10.17 13.33 3.84
N LEU A 170 9.22 13.64 4.73
CA LEU A 170 8.90 14.99 5.21
C LEU A 170 8.52 15.93 4.07
N GLN A 171 7.80 15.42 3.09
CA GLN A 171 7.35 16.16 1.92
C GLN A 171 5.82 16.34 1.95
N PRO A 172 5.27 17.47 1.50
CA PRO A 172 3.83 17.68 1.46
C PRO A 172 3.09 16.67 0.58
N VAL A 173 1.88 16.28 1.00
CA VAL A 173 0.98 15.45 0.19
C VAL A 173 0.31 16.31 -0.88
N ASP A 174 0.33 15.85 -2.13
CA ASP A 174 -0.38 16.50 -3.24
C ASP A 174 -1.89 16.59 -2.96
N GLU A 175 -2.52 17.69 -3.37
CA GLU A 175 -3.93 17.98 -3.08
C GLU A 175 -4.86 16.84 -3.53
N THR A 176 -4.53 16.17 -4.64
CA THR A 176 -5.22 15.00 -5.20
C THR A 176 -5.39 13.88 -4.18
N PHE A 177 -4.41 13.69 -3.30
CA PHE A 177 -4.39 12.62 -2.29
C PHE A 177 -4.72 13.11 -0.88
N SER A 178 -4.79 14.43 -0.68
CA SER A 178 -5.10 15.04 0.62
C SER A 178 -6.60 15.06 0.93
N LYS A 179 -7.46 15.36 -0.07
CA LYS A 179 -8.89 15.63 0.14
C LYS A 179 -9.71 14.36 0.37
N LEU A 180 -10.74 14.45 1.23
CA LEU A 180 -11.81 13.43 1.31
C LEU A 180 -12.49 13.31 -0.06
N THR A 181 -12.57 12.08 -0.59
CA THR A 181 -13.54 11.78 -1.65
C THR A 181 -14.92 11.71 -1.01
N LEU A 182 -15.92 12.33 -1.64
CA LEU A 182 -17.26 12.64 -1.07
C LEU A 182 -18.08 11.44 -0.53
N SER A 183 -17.62 10.19 -0.70
CA SER A 183 -18.25 8.97 -0.15
C SER A 183 -17.68 8.51 1.21
N SER A 184 -16.84 9.32 1.85
CA SER A 184 -15.88 8.93 2.92
C SER A 184 -16.39 9.04 4.36
N TYR A 185 -17.53 9.70 4.63
CA TYR A 185 -17.97 9.90 6.03
C TYR A 185 -18.29 8.61 6.79
N GLU A 186 -18.45 7.48 6.09
CA GLU A 186 -18.79 6.17 6.69
C GLU A 186 -17.59 5.24 6.87
N ASP A 187 -16.45 5.44 6.18
CA ASP A 187 -15.27 4.56 6.31
C ASP A 187 -14.27 5.13 7.34
N PRO A 188 -14.06 4.46 8.49
CA PRO A 188 -13.10 4.90 9.48
C PRO A 188 -11.66 4.96 8.95
N GLU A 189 -11.29 4.09 8.01
CA GLU A 189 -9.94 4.06 7.45
C GLU A 189 -9.68 5.27 6.55
N ASP A 190 -10.56 5.55 5.57
CA ASP A 190 -10.38 6.72 4.70
C ASP A 190 -10.40 8.04 5.49
N ARG A 191 -11.18 8.10 6.57
CA ARG A 191 -11.16 9.24 7.50
C ARG A 191 -9.81 9.39 8.20
N LEU A 192 -9.21 8.29 8.67
CA LEU A 192 -7.86 8.34 9.23
C LEU A 192 -6.84 8.83 8.20
N VAL A 193 -6.88 8.25 6.99
CA VAL A 193 -5.96 8.64 5.89
C VAL A 193 -6.08 10.13 5.57
N SER A 194 -7.28 10.70 5.66
CA SER A 194 -7.51 12.12 5.47
C SER A 194 -6.90 12.98 6.59
N LEU A 195 -7.04 12.56 7.85
CA LEU A 195 -6.43 13.25 8.99
C LEU A 195 -4.91 13.20 8.90
N VAL A 196 -4.36 12.02 8.68
CA VAL A 196 -2.90 11.79 8.69
C VAL A 196 -2.20 12.38 7.47
N ALA A 197 -2.93 12.66 6.38
CA ALA A 197 -2.42 13.43 5.23
C ALA A 197 -2.03 14.87 5.60
N ARG A 198 -2.48 15.41 6.74
CA ARG A 198 -2.06 16.71 7.28
C ARG A 198 -0.66 16.67 7.93
N VAL A 199 -0.22 15.49 8.40
CA VAL A 199 1.04 15.33 9.13
C VAL A 199 2.27 15.72 8.29
N PRO A 200 2.42 15.31 7.02
CA PRO A 200 3.57 15.69 6.22
C PRO A 200 3.69 17.20 5.98
N GLN A 201 2.55 17.90 5.87
CA GLN A 201 2.54 19.35 5.74
C GLN A 201 3.05 20.04 7.02
N LEU A 202 2.62 19.56 8.20
CA LEU A 202 3.12 20.05 9.48
C LEU A 202 4.63 19.80 9.61
N GLN A 203 5.09 18.57 9.30
CA GLN A 203 6.51 18.20 9.32
C GLN A 203 7.36 19.08 8.41
N TYR A 204 6.90 19.29 7.17
CA TYR A 204 7.57 20.15 6.21
C TYR A 204 7.65 21.60 6.72
N SER A 205 6.56 22.12 7.29
CA SER A 205 6.52 23.49 7.80
C SER A 205 7.44 23.69 9.01
N CYS A 206 7.50 22.71 9.93
CA CYS A 206 8.48 22.72 11.03
C CYS A 206 9.92 22.74 10.50
N TYR A 207 10.24 21.86 9.55
CA TYR A 207 11.57 21.82 8.94
C TYR A 207 11.97 23.15 8.30
N GLN A 208 11.04 23.82 7.62
CA GLN A 208 11.28 25.13 7.00
C GLN A 208 11.51 26.25 8.03
N LEU A 209 10.80 26.21 9.17
CA LEU A 209 11.04 27.16 10.26
C LEU A 209 12.39 26.93 10.95
N ASP A 210 12.77 25.67 11.20
CA ASP A 210 14.07 25.34 11.80
C ASP A 210 15.24 25.73 10.89
N ALA A 211 15.05 25.65 9.57
CA ALA A 211 16.02 26.10 8.59
C ALA A 211 16.08 27.64 8.45
N SER A 212 15.05 28.35 8.91
CA SER A 212 15.01 29.82 8.89
C SER A 212 15.94 30.40 9.97
N LYS A 213 16.63 31.50 9.63
CA LYS A 213 17.45 32.25 10.60
C LYS A 213 16.62 33.19 11.47
N ASP A 214 15.39 33.46 11.09
CA ASP A 214 14.46 34.33 11.80
C ASP A 214 13.18 33.54 12.06
N VAL A 215 12.96 33.18 13.31
CA VAL A 215 11.81 32.35 13.73
C VAL A 215 10.67 33.29 14.08
N SER A 216 9.67 33.36 13.20
CA SER A 216 8.46 34.13 13.44
C SER A 216 7.60 33.47 14.52
N THR A 217 7.43 34.15 15.66
CA THR A 217 6.56 33.70 16.75
C THR A 217 5.15 33.37 16.27
N THR A 218 4.60 34.18 15.36
CA THR A 218 3.26 33.97 14.80
C THR A 218 3.17 32.70 13.94
N GLU A 219 4.22 32.35 13.20
CA GLU A 219 4.24 31.12 12.40
C GLU A 219 4.38 29.89 13.29
N THR A 220 5.20 29.97 14.34
CA THR A 220 5.30 28.93 15.36
C THR A 220 3.97 28.71 16.10
N GLU A 221 3.29 29.77 16.53
CA GLU A 221 1.98 29.69 17.18
C GLU A 221 0.93 29.04 16.29
N ARG A 222 0.91 29.37 14.99
CA ARG A 222 0.02 28.73 14.01
C ARG A 222 0.30 27.24 13.88
N LEU A 223 1.56 26.84 13.77
CA LEU A 223 1.91 25.41 13.67
C LEU A 223 1.50 24.62 14.93
N ILE A 224 1.70 25.20 16.11
CA ILE A 224 1.26 24.58 17.37
C ILE A 224 -0.26 24.44 17.38
N SER A 225 -0.98 25.48 16.95
CA SER A 225 -2.44 25.45 16.84
C SER A 225 -2.91 24.34 15.87
N ASP A 226 -2.35 24.28 14.67
CA ASP A 226 -2.73 23.30 13.65
C ASP A 226 -2.42 21.86 14.08
N ALA A 227 -1.29 21.66 14.79
CA ALA A 227 -0.92 20.36 15.35
C ALA A 227 -1.85 19.93 16.49
N THR A 228 -2.22 20.87 17.37
CA THR A 228 -3.14 20.61 18.49
C THR A 228 -4.55 20.30 17.98
N GLU A 229 -5.00 20.98 16.93
CA GLU A 229 -6.27 20.68 16.26
C GLU A 229 -6.24 19.26 15.67
N LEU A 230 -5.19 18.91 14.93
CA LEU A 230 -5.05 17.58 14.34
C LEU A 230 -5.03 16.47 15.40
N ASP A 231 -4.29 16.66 16.50
CA ASP A 231 -4.26 15.71 17.63
C ASP A 231 -5.65 15.51 18.26
N SER A 232 -6.40 16.61 18.42
CA SER A 232 -7.78 16.58 18.90
C SER A 232 -8.70 15.81 17.96
N GLU A 233 -8.58 16.03 16.64
CA GLU A 233 -9.37 15.32 15.64
C GLU A 233 -9.06 13.82 15.58
N LEU A 234 -7.77 13.45 15.66
CA LEU A 234 -7.33 12.05 15.75
C LEU A 234 -7.85 11.36 17.01
N SER A 235 -7.82 12.06 18.15
CA SER A 235 -8.38 11.58 19.41
C SER A 235 -9.89 11.37 19.32
N ILE A 236 -10.62 12.32 18.73
CA ILE A 236 -12.06 12.21 18.49
C ILE A 236 -12.35 11.04 17.55
N TRP A 237 -11.59 10.89 16.46
CA TRP A 237 -11.73 9.76 15.54
C TRP A 237 -11.56 8.43 16.27
N ALA A 238 -10.48 8.28 17.06
CA ALA A 238 -10.20 7.06 17.81
C ALA A 238 -11.32 6.70 18.80
N SER A 239 -11.88 7.70 19.50
CA SER A 239 -12.99 7.49 20.45
C SER A 239 -14.30 7.04 19.81
N ARG A 240 -14.47 7.24 18.49
CA ARG A 240 -15.69 6.87 17.74
C ARG A 240 -15.60 5.51 17.06
N LEU A 241 -14.45 4.85 17.13
CA LEU A 241 -14.25 3.53 16.55
C LEU A 241 -15.06 2.48 17.31
N SER A 242 -15.62 1.52 16.56
CA SER A 242 -16.27 0.36 17.17
C SER A 242 -15.23 -0.61 17.75
N THR A 243 -15.70 -1.54 18.60
CA THR A 243 -14.85 -2.56 19.24
C THR A 243 -14.10 -3.45 18.25
N GLN A 244 -14.55 -3.56 17.01
CA GLN A 244 -13.86 -4.32 15.96
C GLN A 244 -12.52 -3.70 15.53
N TRP A 245 -12.31 -2.40 15.80
CA TRP A 245 -11.06 -1.68 15.56
C TRP A 245 -10.17 -1.60 16.81
N SER A 246 -10.56 -2.25 17.91
CA SER A 246 -9.75 -2.26 19.13
C SER A 246 -8.42 -2.99 18.88
N TYR A 247 -7.33 -2.40 19.34
CA TYR A 247 -6.01 -3.00 19.31
C TYR A 247 -5.55 -3.35 20.71
N SER A 248 -4.74 -4.41 20.82
CA SER A 248 -4.08 -4.78 22.07
C SER A 248 -2.58 -4.59 21.90
N THR A 249 -1.98 -3.77 22.76
CA THR A 249 -0.52 -3.59 22.79
C THR A 249 0.13 -4.90 23.26
N ALA A 250 0.83 -5.59 22.37
CA ALA A 250 1.57 -6.80 22.72
C ALA A 250 2.92 -6.41 23.38
N ILE A 251 3.02 -6.56 24.71
CA ILE A 251 4.19 -6.12 25.49
C ILE A 251 5.35 -7.15 25.45
N ALA A 252 5.16 -8.35 24.89
CA ALA A 252 6.18 -9.41 24.89
C ALA A 252 6.31 -10.14 23.54
N ILE A 253 7.07 -9.56 22.60
CA ILE A 253 7.41 -10.21 21.31
C ILE A 253 8.50 -11.30 21.49
N SER A 254 9.13 -11.41 22.67
CA SER A 254 10.28 -12.30 22.90
C SER A 254 9.95 -13.76 23.25
N LEU A 255 8.68 -14.14 23.42
CA LEU A 255 8.30 -15.51 23.82
C LEU A 255 7.69 -16.37 22.70
N VAL A 256 7.67 -15.88 21.46
CA VAL A 256 7.16 -16.63 20.30
C VAL A 256 8.31 -17.02 19.36
N SER A 257 9.34 -17.67 19.91
CA SER A 257 10.51 -18.13 19.13
C SER A 257 10.19 -19.25 18.12
N GLY A 258 8.97 -19.82 18.15
CA GLY A 258 8.49 -20.81 17.17
C GLY A 258 7.71 -20.25 15.98
N ILE A 259 7.21 -19.01 16.05
CA ILE A 259 6.42 -18.37 14.97
C ILE A 259 7.24 -17.25 14.29
N CYS A 260 8.19 -16.66 15.00
CA CYS A 260 9.04 -15.58 14.46
C CYS A 260 10.03 -16.02 13.37
N THR A 261 10.27 -17.32 13.15
CA THR A 261 11.04 -17.79 11.98
C THR A 261 10.28 -17.68 10.66
N GLU A 262 8.94 -17.65 10.69
CA GLU A 262 8.11 -17.36 9.51
C GLU A 262 7.91 -15.84 9.31
N TYR A 263 7.96 -15.05 10.38
CA TYR A 263 7.77 -13.59 10.35
C TYR A 263 9.04 -12.78 10.12
N ARG A 264 10.24 -13.40 10.08
CA ARG A 264 11.48 -12.66 9.77
C ARG A 264 11.54 -12.15 8.32
N GLY A 265 10.62 -12.59 7.46
CA GLY A 265 10.43 -12.09 6.10
C GLY A 265 9.41 -10.96 5.93
N SER A 266 8.71 -10.52 7.00
CA SER A 266 7.65 -9.50 6.92
C SER A 266 8.10 -8.11 7.38
N LEU A 267 9.36 -7.75 7.13
CA LEU A 267 9.78 -6.35 7.16
C LEU A 267 9.08 -5.60 6.02
N PHE A 268 8.13 -4.75 6.40
CA PHE A 268 7.35 -3.87 5.52
C PHE A 268 6.41 -4.62 4.57
N ASN A 269 5.30 -5.13 5.10
CA ASN A 269 4.17 -5.50 4.26
C ASN A 269 3.17 -4.31 4.27
N PRO A 270 3.16 -3.43 3.25
CA PRO A 270 2.26 -2.27 3.18
C PRO A 270 0.78 -2.66 3.07
N PHE A 271 0.50 -3.96 2.99
CA PHE A 271 -0.82 -4.57 3.04
C PHE A 271 -1.39 -4.71 4.47
N TYR A 272 -0.60 -4.51 5.52
CA TYR A 272 -1.11 -4.55 6.90
C TYR A 272 -1.56 -3.17 7.38
N SER A 273 -2.89 -3.00 7.28
CA SER A 273 -3.84 -2.15 8.01
C SER A 273 -3.39 -0.88 8.73
N VAL A 274 -4.32 0.08 8.79
CA VAL A 274 -4.49 1.20 9.73
C VAL A 274 -3.71 1.13 11.05
N LEU A 275 -3.56 -0.05 11.65
CA LEU A 275 -2.79 -0.27 12.89
C LEU A 275 -1.29 0.02 12.73
N SER A 276 -0.69 -0.27 11.57
CA SER A 276 0.70 0.11 11.30
C SER A 276 0.85 1.64 11.20
N LEU A 277 -0.12 2.29 10.55
CA LEU A 277 -0.22 3.76 10.48
C LEU A 277 -0.35 4.37 11.88
N ALA A 278 -1.33 3.90 12.66
CA ALA A 278 -1.62 4.40 14.00
C ALA A 278 -0.46 4.15 14.97
N CYS A 279 0.20 2.98 14.89
CA CYS A 279 1.33 2.64 15.75
C CYS A 279 2.59 3.47 15.37
N GLN A 280 2.86 3.65 14.07
CA GLN A 280 3.93 4.53 13.60
C GLN A 280 3.66 6.00 13.93
N LEU A 281 2.40 6.46 13.87
CA LEU A 281 2.00 7.80 14.27
C LEU A 281 2.14 7.99 15.77
N GLN A 282 1.67 7.06 16.59
CA GLN A 282 1.77 7.15 18.05
C GLN A 282 3.22 7.12 18.50
N GLU A 283 4.06 6.27 17.91
CA GLU A 283 5.48 6.20 18.25
C GLU A 283 6.26 7.46 17.77
N LYS A 284 5.94 7.98 16.58
CA LYS A 284 6.61 9.18 16.03
C LYS A 284 6.13 10.46 16.70
N ILE A 285 4.83 10.61 16.98
CA ILE A 285 4.28 11.73 17.75
C ILE A 285 4.87 11.72 19.16
N HIS A 286 4.87 10.58 19.85
CA HIS A 286 5.41 10.50 21.20
C HIS A 286 6.94 10.74 21.26
N ARG A 287 7.71 10.27 20.28
CA ARG A 287 9.17 10.48 20.27
C ARG A 287 9.59 11.89 19.87
N THR A 288 8.86 12.52 18.95
CA THR A 288 9.21 13.85 18.43
C THR A 288 8.61 14.95 19.30
N TRP A 289 7.34 14.87 19.69
CA TRP A 289 6.67 15.99 20.37
C TRP A 289 6.93 16.04 21.87
N VAL A 290 6.97 14.89 22.56
CA VAL A 290 7.20 14.86 24.02
C VAL A 290 8.62 15.26 24.37
N LYS A 291 9.63 14.79 23.60
CA LYS A 291 11.04 15.14 23.86
C LYS A 291 11.35 16.61 23.58
N GLU A 292 10.68 17.21 22.62
CA GLU A 292 10.94 18.58 22.19
C GLU A 292 10.23 19.59 23.12
N ILE A 293 9.06 19.22 23.67
CA ILE A 293 8.38 19.96 24.74
C ILE A 293 9.12 19.83 26.08
N GLU A 294 9.53 18.62 26.48
CA GLU A 294 10.29 18.38 27.74
C GLU A 294 11.70 18.99 27.71
N SER A 295 12.27 19.26 26.53
CA SER A 295 13.58 19.92 26.42
C SER A 295 13.53 21.45 26.53
N ARG A 296 12.32 22.03 26.57
CA ARG A 296 12.08 23.48 26.64
C ARG A 296 11.50 23.94 27.99
N GLU A 297 11.32 23.03 28.94
CA GLU A 297 11.10 23.31 30.38
C GLU A 297 12.41 23.16 31.17
#